data_AF-A0AA85KIN8-F1
#
_entry.id   AF-A0AA85KIN8-F1
#
_cell.length_a   1.000
_cell.length_b   1.000
_cell.length_c   1.000
_cell.angle_alpha   90.00
_cell.angle_beta   90.00
_cell.angle_gamma   90.00
#
_symmetry.space_group_name_H-M   'P 1'
#
loop_
_entity.id
_entity.type
_entity.pdbx_description
1 polymer ?
#
loop_
_entity_poly.entity_id
_entity_poly.type
_entity_poly.pdbx_seq_one_letter_code
_entity_poly.pdbx_strand_id
1 'polypeptide(L)'
;MAYADMNDSEEDRKNAGMDKLTGGGSRLRGCFGDRRMILFIVFVALFLDNMLLTTVVPIIPDFLMAHRTRNLSTTLKETLLQDKYCIRLLNATDKKRLQKSIIWASRGHVGYNKPIEIKDELHALLEDDRIKYLLEDTRFNHCIANATEEIDKIMHEEIGNEHIQVGLMFASKAFVQLLVNPLIGPLTNKIGYSIPMFTGFVIMFTSTIVFAFGESYAVLFVARALQGVGSACSSVSGMGMLATCYSDDKERSHAFAIALSGLAMGVLVGPPFGGITYQFINKEAPFLILATLALADGILQVIALKPAVRKEEEEGAALCELLRDPYILIAAGSITFGNMGIAMLEPTLPLWMWNTMKSEGWQQGVAFLPCSIAYFIGTNIFGPIAHKIGRGLSAGIGMVICGVCLLAIPFCTRIEHLIVPMGGLGFAIGMVDSSMMPIMGYLVDLRHVAVYGSVYAIADVAFCLGFAVGPILSGAIVKGLGFSWMLWSISIVCLLYSPLTLYLRNPPKREEARSLVGMRKGNEQREVNSFESDQKMPTMSGIPTIRLGSTIDYDPTLGGLHNYRYE
;
A
#
# COMPACT_ATOMS: atom_id res chain seq x y z
N MET A 1 -24.34 5.02 66.86
CA MET A 1 -24.80 4.17 65.75
C MET A 1 -25.97 4.77 64.95
N ALA A 2 -26.82 5.64 65.50
CA ALA A 2 -27.99 6.19 64.78
C ALA A 2 -27.73 7.42 63.86
N TYR A 3 -26.49 7.87 63.69
CA TYR A 3 -26.15 9.02 62.83
C TYR A 3 -25.46 8.63 61.50
N ALA A 4 -25.08 7.36 61.34
CA ALA A 4 -24.45 6.87 60.10
C ALA A 4 -25.51 6.39 59.08
N ASP A 5 -26.62 5.81 59.55
CA ASP A 5 -27.64 5.22 58.66
C ASP A 5 -28.53 6.25 57.92
N MET A 6 -28.57 7.53 58.35
CA MET A 6 -29.36 8.55 57.65
C MET A 6 -28.65 9.12 56.41
N ASN A 7 -27.31 9.20 56.40
CA ASN A 7 -26.56 9.74 55.26
C ASN A 7 -26.53 8.77 54.08
N ASP A 8 -26.38 7.46 54.34
CA ASP A 8 -26.41 6.44 53.28
C ASP A 8 -27.77 6.41 52.56
N SER A 9 -28.86 6.64 53.30
CA SER A 9 -30.22 6.64 52.73
C SER A 9 -30.54 7.86 51.85
N GLU A 10 -29.81 8.97 52.03
CA GLU A 10 -30.00 10.21 51.26
C GLU A 10 -29.11 10.24 50.01
N GLU A 11 -27.92 9.64 50.10
CA GLU A 11 -26.98 9.46 48.98
C GLU A 11 -27.49 8.38 48.00
N ASP A 12 -28.10 7.30 48.51
CA ASP A 12 -28.78 6.29 47.68
C ASP A 12 -30.02 6.84 46.97
N ARG A 13 -30.76 7.78 47.61
CA ARG A 13 -31.89 8.46 46.96
C ARG A 13 -31.45 9.46 45.88
N LYS A 14 -30.29 10.12 46.04
CA LYS A 14 -29.69 10.97 45.01
C LYS A 14 -29.17 10.15 43.84
N ASN A 15 -28.53 9.01 44.08
CA ASN A 15 -28.07 8.09 43.03
C ASN A 15 -29.26 7.46 42.27
N ALA A 16 -30.32 7.04 42.97
CA ALA A 16 -31.53 6.53 42.33
C ALA A 16 -32.33 7.60 41.56
N GLY A 17 -32.21 8.88 41.94
CA GLY A 17 -32.78 10.02 41.21
C GLY A 17 -31.99 10.37 39.95
N MET A 18 -30.66 10.26 40.00
CA MET A 18 -29.77 10.51 38.87
C MET A 18 -29.85 9.40 37.80
N ASP A 19 -30.04 8.14 38.23
CA ASP A 19 -30.29 7.01 37.33
C ASP A 19 -31.62 7.14 36.56
N LYS A 20 -32.65 7.77 37.15
CA LYS A 20 -33.93 8.03 36.49
C LYS A 20 -33.89 9.16 35.45
N LEU A 21 -32.98 10.13 35.60
CA LEU A 21 -32.73 11.17 34.59
C LEU A 21 -31.85 10.69 33.44
N THR A 22 -31.03 9.65 33.66
CA THR A 22 -30.19 9.00 32.62
C THR A 22 -30.84 7.79 31.94
N GLY A 23 -32.15 7.57 32.12
CA GLY A 23 -32.89 6.42 31.60
C GLY A 23 -32.90 6.25 30.06
N GLY A 24 -32.45 7.26 29.30
CA GLY A 24 -32.19 7.14 27.86
C GLY A 24 -30.81 6.60 27.50
N GLY A 25 -29.83 6.66 28.42
CA GLY A 25 -28.44 6.26 28.20
C GLY A 25 -28.16 4.77 28.40
N SER A 26 -29.06 4.04 29.07
CA SER A 26 -28.92 2.59 29.32
C SER A 26 -29.19 1.75 28.07
N ARG A 27 -30.09 2.20 27.17
CA ARG A 27 -30.28 1.57 25.84
C ARG A 27 -29.12 1.83 24.87
N LEU A 28 -28.44 2.97 24.99
CA LEU A 28 -27.23 3.27 24.23
C LEU A 28 -26.01 2.52 24.80
N ARG A 29 -25.90 2.32 26.12
CA ARG A 29 -24.80 1.55 26.75
C ARG A 29 -24.65 0.11 26.25
N GLY A 30 -25.74 -0.53 25.81
CA GLY A 30 -25.68 -1.88 25.21
C GLY A 30 -25.18 -1.91 23.76
N CYS A 31 -25.22 -0.79 23.05
CA CYS A 31 -24.84 -0.70 21.63
C CYS A 31 -23.35 -0.31 21.45
N PHE A 32 -22.78 0.43 22.40
CA PHE A 32 -21.43 0.98 22.30
C PHE A 32 -20.30 0.11 22.90
N GLY A 33 -20.59 -1.11 23.35
CA GLY A 33 -19.59 -2.08 23.85
C GLY A 33 -19.36 -3.29 22.93
N ASP A 34 -19.99 -3.32 21.75
CA ASP A 34 -20.00 -4.49 20.88
C ASP A 34 -18.74 -4.51 19.99
N ARG A 35 -18.06 -5.65 19.93
CA ARG A 35 -16.94 -5.95 19.01
C ARG A 35 -17.25 -5.57 17.55
N ARG A 36 -18.53 -5.61 17.16
CA ARG A 36 -19.01 -5.14 15.84
C ARG A 36 -18.80 -3.66 15.60
N MET A 37 -18.92 -2.83 16.64
CA MET A 37 -18.69 -1.40 16.51
C MET A 37 -17.21 -1.08 16.38
N ILE A 38 -16.33 -1.80 17.08
CA ILE A 38 -14.87 -1.68 16.87
C ILE A 38 -14.53 -2.05 15.44
N LEU A 39 -15.07 -3.16 14.93
CA LEU A 39 -14.92 -3.53 13.51
C LEU A 39 -15.39 -2.42 12.56
N PHE A 40 -16.54 -1.80 12.84
CA PHE A 40 -17.05 -0.69 12.04
C PHE A 40 -16.11 0.54 12.07
N ILE A 41 -15.61 0.92 13.24
CA ILE A 41 -14.66 2.04 13.38
C ILE A 41 -13.38 1.74 12.59
N VAL A 42 -12.81 0.53 12.71
CA VAL A 42 -11.60 0.15 11.95
C VAL A 42 -11.87 0.12 10.45
N PHE A 43 -13.06 -0.33 10.02
CA PHE A 43 -13.48 -0.26 8.62
C PHE A 43 -13.52 1.19 8.11
N VAL A 44 -14.18 2.10 8.86
CA VAL A 44 -14.27 3.52 8.48
C VAL A 44 -12.89 4.17 8.48
N ALA A 45 -12.01 3.80 9.42
CA ALA A 45 -10.63 4.24 9.47
C ALA A 45 -9.86 3.93 8.18
N LEU A 46 -9.85 2.66 7.80
CA LEU A 46 -9.17 2.18 6.61
C LEU A 46 -9.80 2.76 5.34
N PHE A 47 -11.13 2.90 5.33
CA PHE A 47 -11.85 3.55 4.24
C PHE A 47 -11.44 5.00 4.04
N LEU A 48 -11.48 5.83 5.10
CA LEU A 48 -11.16 7.25 5.00
C LEU A 48 -9.69 7.49 4.64
N ASP A 49 -8.77 6.75 5.25
CA ASP A 49 -7.34 6.91 4.98
C ASP A 49 -6.98 6.57 3.52
N ASN A 50 -7.59 5.52 2.96
CA ASN A 50 -7.35 5.11 1.58
C ASN A 50 -8.14 5.94 0.58
N MET A 51 -9.34 6.42 0.95
CA MET A 51 -10.07 7.39 0.16
C MET A 51 -9.28 8.70 0.05
N LEU A 52 -8.69 9.20 1.15
CA LEU A 52 -7.84 10.39 1.15
C LEU A 52 -6.53 10.20 0.36
N LEU A 53 -5.97 8.98 0.36
CA LEU A 53 -4.80 8.64 -0.47
C LEU A 53 -5.13 8.85 -1.95
N THR A 54 -6.22 8.23 -2.43
CA THR A 54 -6.55 8.12 -3.86
C THR A 54 -7.35 9.28 -4.42
N THR A 55 -8.13 10.00 -3.59
CA THR A 55 -8.85 11.25 -3.98
C THR A 55 -7.92 12.32 -4.53
N VAL A 56 -6.67 12.30 -4.07
CA VAL A 56 -5.67 13.30 -4.40
C VAL A 56 -4.98 13.02 -5.75
N VAL A 57 -5.01 11.77 -6.22
CA VAL A 57 -4.45 11.35 -7.52
C VAL A 57 -4.92 12.23 -8.68
N PRO A 58 -6.22 12.47 -8.87
CA PRO A 58 -6.70 13.36 -9.93
C PRO A 58 -6.49 14.85 -9.64
N ILE A 59 -6.26 15.28 -8.39
CA ILE A 59 -6.28 16.71 -8.01
C ILE A 59 -4.91 17.37 -8.12
N ILE A 60 -3.84 16.71 -7.69
CA ILE A 60 -2.50 17.33 -7.61
C ILE A 60 -1.94 17.71 -8.97
N PRO A 61 -1.93 16.83 -9.99
CA PRO A 61 -1.39 17.19 -11.30
C PRO A 61 -2.08 18.46 -11.85
N ASP A 62 -3.41 18.48 -11.82
CA ASP A 62 -4.20 19.64 -12.24
C ASP A 62 -3.89 20.91 -11.43
N PHE A 63 -3.70 20.78 -10.11
CA PHE A 63 -3.34 21.90 -9.25
C PHE A 63 -1.96 22.48 -9.56
N LEU A 64 -0.93 21.63 -9.72
CA LEU A 64 0.43 22.08 -10.05
C LEU A 64 0.48 22.70 -11.43
N MET A 65 -0.24 22.12 -12.39
CA MET A 65 -0.38 22.67 -13.73
C MET A 65 -1.09 24.02 -13.75
N ALA A 66 -2.14 24.20 -12.94
CA ALA A 66 -2.85 25.48 -12.81
C ALA A 66 -1.97 26.58 -12.18
N HIS A 67 -1.13 26.23 -11.21
CA HIS A 67 -0.21 27.18 -10.57
C HIS A 67 0.89 27.61 -11.54
N ARG A 68 1.45 26.67 -12.31
CA ARG A 68 2.51 26.91 -13.29
C ARG A 68 2.03 27.65 -14.53
N THR A 69 0.83 27.39 -15.04
CA THR A 69 0.26 28.17 -16.16
C THR A 69 0.06 29.64 -15.81
N ARG A 70 -0.13 30.00 -14.53
CA ARG A 70 -0.12 31.42 -14.10
C ARG A 70 1.28 32.04 -14.24
N ASN A 71 2.32 31.30 -13.88
CA ASN A 71 3.72 31.72 -14.05
C ASN A 71 4.13 31.79 -15.53
N LEU A 72 3.76 30.78 -16.33
CA LEU A 72 4.00 30.78 -17.78
C LEU A 72 3.30 31.95 -18.48
N SER A 73 2.05 32.28 -18.11
CA SER A 73 1.33 33.45 -18.62
C SER A 73 2.00 34.78 -18.25
N THR A 74 2.75 34.82 -17.15
CA THR A 74 3.55 36.00 -16.76
C THR A 74 4.84 36.07 -17.57
N THR A 75 5.56 34.96 -17.72
CA THR A 75 6.75 34.86 -18.60
C THR A 75 6.42 35.18 -20.04
N LEU A 76 5.33 34.64 -20.56
CA LEU A 76 4.86 34.84 -21.94
C LEU A 76 4.45 36.30 -22.18
N LYS A 77 3.89 36.96 -21.16
CA LYS A 77 3.72 38.42 -21.20
C LYS A 77 5.07 39.11 -21.27
N GLU A 78 6.03 38.79 -20.41
CA GLU A 78 7.34 39.44 -20.39
C GLU A 78 8.12 39.25 -21.71
N THR A 79 8.13 38.05 -22.28
CA THR A 79 8.79 37.74 -23.57
C THR A 79 8.09 38.43 -24.75
N LEU A 80 6.75 38.39 -24.83
CA LEU A 80 6.00 39.10 -25.89
C LEU A 80 6.02 40.62 -25.72
N LEU A 81 6.19 41.13 -24.49
CA LEU A 81 6.26 42.57 -24.19
C LEU A 81 7.64 43.19 -24.49
N GLN A 82 8.65 42.41 -24.89
CA GLN A 82 9.91 42.98 -25.36
C GLN A 82 9.79 43.59 -26.76
N ASP A 83 8.83 43.14 -27.59
CA ASP A 83 8.64 43.64 -28.95
C ASP A 83 7.47 44.62 -29.06
N LYS A 84 7.78 45.92 -29.25
CA LYS A 84 6.79 47.02 -29.40
C LYS A 84 5.80 46.78 -30.54
N TYR A 85 6.17 45.99 -31.56
CA TYR A 85 5.31 45.68 -32.70
C TYR A 85 4.16 44.75 -32.28
N CYS A 86 4.49 43.67 -31.58
CA CYS A 86 3.54 42.66 -31.12
C CYS A 86 2.55 43.22 -30.10
N ILE A 87 2.98 44.12 -29.20
CA ILE A 87 2.10 44.80 -28.24
C ILE A 87 0.98 45.59 -28.93
N ARG A 88 1.31 46.31 -30.00
CA ARG A 88 0.33 47.11 -30.75
C ARG A 88 -0.68 46.21 -31.46
N LEU A 89 -0.23 45.08 -31.99
CA LEU A 89 -1.06 44.05 -32.64
C LEU A 89 -1.99 43.33 -31.64
N LEU A 90 -1.46 42.92 -30.49
CA LEU A 90 -2.21 42.27 -29.39
C LEU A 90 -3.23 43.20 -28.73
N ASN A 91 -2.99 44.52 -28.72
CA ASN A 91 -3.97 45.50 -28.26
C ASN A 91 -5.08 45.77 -29.29
N ALA A 92 -4.84 45.49 -30.57
CA ALA A 92 -5.84 45.62 -31.64
C ALA A 92 -6.76 44.39 -31.75
N THR A 93 -6.38 43.26 -31.15
CA THR A 93 -7.17 42.03 -31.04
C THR A 93 -7.79 41.89 -29.65
N ASP A 94 -8.91 41.17 -29.52
CA ASP A 94 -9.54 40.95 -28.22
C ASP A 94 -8.63 40.11 -27.32
N LYS A 95 -7.89 40.81 -26.45
CA LYS A 95 -6.82 40.33 -25.57
C LYS A 95 -7.16 39.03 -24.83
N LYS A 96 -8.44 38.83 -24.48
CA LYS A 96 -8.91 37.65 -23.74
C LYS A 96 -9.04 36.39 -24.60
N ARG A 97 -9.39 36.50 -25.87
CA ARG A 97 -9.60 35.33 -26.77
C ARG A 97 -8.26 34.76 -27.20
N LEU A 98 -7.36 35.61 -27.69
CA LEU A 98 -6.04 35.19 -28.15
C LEU A 98 -5.20 34.60 -26.99
N GLN A 99 -5.26 35.22 -25.81
CA GLN A 99 -4.58 34.71 -24.62
C GLN A 99 -5.14 33.35 -24.19
N LYS A 100 -6.46 33.12 -24.27
CA LYS A 100 -7.06 31.81 -24.00
C LYS A 100 -6.66 30.76 -25.03
N SER A 101 -6.58 31.10 -26.31
CA SER A 101 -6.19 30.17 -27.38
C SER A 101 -4.72 29.76 -27.27
N ILE A 102 -3.82 30.69 -26.93
CA ILE A 102 -2.40 30.40 -26.68
C ILE A 102 -2.25 29.53 -25.41
N ILE A 103 -2.99 29.83 -24.34
CA ILE A 103 -3.01 29.01 -23.12
C ILE A 103 -3.65 27.63 -23.38
N TRP A 104 -4.62 27.54 -24.28
CA TRP A 104 -5.23 26.26 -24.67
C TRP A 104 -4.29 25.41 -25.53
N ALA A 105 -3.57 26.02 -26.47
CA ALA A 105 -2.51 25.36 -27.23
C ALA A 105 -1.37 24.90 -26.30
N SER A 106 -1.05 25.68 -25.26
CA SER A 106 -0.08 25.30 -24.23
C SER A 106 -0.58 24.24 -23.22
N ARG A 107 -1.83 23.80 -23.30
CA ARG A 107 -2.41 22.74 -22.43
C ARG A 107 -2.23 21.33 -22.98
N GLY A 108 -1.38 21.13 -23.97
CA GLY A 108 -1.05 19.80 -24.49
C GLY A 108 -2.18 19.10 -25.25
N HIS A 109 -3.16 19.86 -25.77
CA HIS A 109 -4.23 19.32 -26.63
C HIS A 109 -3.79 19.08 -28.09
N VAL A 110 -2.50 19.25 -28.40
CA VAL A 110 -1.94 19.02 -29.73
C VAL A 110 -0.96 17.84 -29.65
N GLY A 111 -1.17 16.83 -30.50
CA GLY A 111 -0.35 15.63 -30.53
C GLY A 111 1.14 15.95 -30.76
N TYR A 112 1.99 15.48 -29.84
CA TYR A 112 3.43 15.73 -29.67
C TYR A 112 4.37 15.32 -30.84
N ASN A 113 3.90 15.17 -32.08
CA ASN A 113 4.76 14.75 -33.21
C ASN A 113 4.65 15.64 -34.45
N LYS A 114 4.11 16.85 -34.31
CA LYS A 114 4.23 17.87 -35.34
C LYS A 114 4.89 19.09 -34.72
N PRO A 115 5.96 19.68 -35.32
CA PRO A 115 6.24 21.07 -35.02
C PRO A 115 4.92 21.81 -35.21
N ILE A 116 4.57 22.69 -34.27
CA ILE A 116 3.31 23.42 -34.31
C ILE A 116 3.27 24.13 -35.66
N GLU A 117 2.59 23.57 -36.65
CA GLU A 117 2.21 24.26 -37.86
C GLU A 117 1.08 25.17 -37.41
N ILE A 118 1.48 26.31 -36.82
CA ILE A 118 0.60 27.36 -36.25
C ILE A 118 -0.49 27.77 -37.24
N LYS A 119 -0.27 27.53 -38.54
CA LYS A 119 -1.26 27.75 -39.59
C LYS A 119 -2.56 26.98 -39.33
N ASP A 120 -2.56 25.66 -39.29
CA ASP A 120 -3.83 24.95 -39.54
C ASP A 120 -4.75 24.85 -38.30
N GLU A 121 -4.20 24.66 -37.10
CA GLU A 121 -5.01 24.50 -35.87
C GLU A 121 -5.39 25.84 -35.23
N LEU A 122 -4.54 26.88 -35.33
CA LEU A 122 -4.86 28.21 -34.84
C LEU A 122 -5.87 28.90 -35.78
N HIS A 123 -5.80 28.67 -37.10
CA HIS A 123 -6.81 29.14 -38.05
C HIS A 123 -8.21 28.55 -37.78
N ALA A 124 -8.30 27.31 -37.28
CA ALA A 124 -9.57 26.68 -36.94
C ALA A 124 -10.23 27.27 -35.68
N LEU A 125 -9.45 27.85 -34.76
CA LEU A 125 -9.91 28.43 -33.49
C LEU A 125 -10.18 29.95 -33.56
N LEU A 126 -9.71 30.61 -34.62
CA LEU A 126 -9.76 32.05 -34.79
C LEU A 126 -10.70 32.40 -35.95
N GLU A 127 -12.00 32.47 -35.66
CA GLU A 127 -13.04 32.94 -36.60
C GLU A 127 -12.90 34.43 -37.00
N ASP A 128 -11.91 35.16 -36.46
CA ASP A 128 -11.75 36.59 -36.69
C ASP A 128 -10.75 36.84 -37.84
N ASP A 129 -11.26 37.34 -38.97
CA ASP A 129 -10.47 37.62 -40.18
C ASP A 129 -9.30 38.60 -39.94
N ARG A 130 -9.37 39.40 -38.87
CA ARG A 130 -8.24 40.25 -38.45
C ARG A 130 -7.01 39.43 -38.05
N ILE A 131 -7.19 38.24 -37.48
CA ILE A 131 -6.09 37.42 -36.98
C ILE A 131 -5.43 36.62 -38.11
N LYS A 132 -6.19 36.29 -39.15
CA LYS A 132 -5.64 35.72 -40.40
C LYS A 132 -4.65 36.66 -41.08
N TYR A 133 -4.98 37.95 -41.15
CA TYR A 133 -4.08 38.98 -41.71
C TYR A 133 -2.78 39.11 -40.89
N LEU A 134 -2.87 38.97 -39.55
CA LEU A 134 -1.70 39.00 -38.68
C LEU A 134 -0.82 37.75 -38.84
N LEU A 135 -1.42 36.57 -39.09
CA LEU A 135 -0.71 35.31 -39.38
C LEU A 135 -0.06 35.28 -40.78
N GLU A 136 -0.33 36.25 -41.65
CA GLU A 136 0.42 36.43 -42.91
C GLU A 136 1.66 37.32 -42.71
N ASP A 137 1.75 38.06 -41.60
CA ASP A 137 2.89 38.90 -41.27
C ASP A 137 4.08 38.05 -40.79
N THR A 138 5.15 38.05 -41.58
CA THR A 138 6.40 37.31 -41.31
C THR A 138 7.04 37.68 -39.97
N ARG A 139 6.91 38.93 -39.50
CA ARG A 139 7.47 39.35 -38.21
C ARG A 139 6.65 38.86 -37.03
N PHE A 140 5.32 38.87 -37.16
CA PHE A 140 4.43 38.35 -36.13
C PHE A 140 4.58 36.82 -36.01
N ASN A 141 4.67 36.12 -37.14
CA ASN A 141 4.93 34.69 -37.16
C ASN A 141 6.26 34.31 -36.53
N HIS A 142 7.35 35.05 -36.78
CA HIS A 142 8.65 34.77 -36.18
C HIS A 142 8.66 35.02 -34.66
N CYS A 143 7.95 36.06 -34.19
CA CYS A 143 7.81 36.33 -32.76
C CYS A 143 6.98 35.24 -32.06
N ILE A 144 5.86 34.82 -32.66
CA ILE A 144 5.07 33.71 -32.14
C ILE A 144 5.90 32.43 -32.15
N ALA A 145 6.58 32.09 -33.24
CA ALA A 145 7.41 30.89 -33.34
C ALA A 145 8.49 30.83 -32.25
N ASN A 146 9.24 31.92 -32.03
CA ASN A 146 10.23 32.00 -30.95
C ASN A 146 9.59 31.87 -29.56
N ALA A 147 8.46 32.56 -29.32
CA ALA A 147 7.75 32.44 -28.05
C ALA A 147 7.26 31.00 -27.84
N THR A 148 6.80 30.34 -28.91
CA THR A 148 6.29 28.96 -28.85
C THR A 148 7.43 27.97 -28.62
N GLU A 149 8.61 28.19 -29.19
CA GLU A 149 9.80 27.38 -28.96
C GLU A 149 10.36 27.55 -27.54
N GLU A 150 10.38 28.77 -26.98
CA GLU A 150 10.71 28.98 -25.57
C GLU A 150 9.69 28.33 -24.63
N ILE A 151 8.40 28.45 -24.94
CA ILE A 151 7.33 27.78 -24.17
C ILE A 151 7.51 26.27 -24.23
N ASP A 152 7.82 25.71 -25.39
CA ASP A 152 8.01 24.26 -25.58
C ASP A 152 9.24 23.75 -24.80
N LYS A 153 10.35 24.50 -24.81
CA LYS A 153 11.53 24.19 -23.97
C LYS A 153 11.24 24.27 -22.47
N ILE A 154 10.59 25.35 -22.03
CA ILE A 154 10.17 25.51 -20.62
C ILE A 154 9.22 24.38 -20.24
N MET A 155 8.23 24.09 -21.08
CA MET A 155 7.23 23.04 -20.86
C MET A 155 7.88 21.65 -20.81
N HIS A 156 8.85 21.33 -21.67
CA HIS A 156 9.57 20.05 -21.63
C HIS A 156 10.42 19.86 -20.36
N GLU A 157 11.17 20.89 -19.93
CA GLU A 157 11.90 20.84 -18.66
C GLU A 157 10.97 20.83 -17.44
N GLU A 158 9.82 21.51 -17.55
CA GLU A 158 8.84 21.62 -16.47
C GLU A 158 8.00 20.34 -16.30
N ILE A 159 7.59 19.66 -17.38
CA ILE A 159 6.85 18.39 -17.36
C ILE A 159 7.72 17.26 -16.77
N GLY A 160 9.01 17.22 -17.13
CA GLY A 160 9.95 16.26 -16.53
C GLY A 160 10.06 16.42 -15.00
N ASN A 161 10.09 17.67 -14.53
CA ASN A 161 10.08 17.98 -13.08
C ASN A 161 8.70 17.76 -12.43
N GLU A 162 7.60 17.88 -13.16
CA GLU A 162 6.23 17.66 -12.67
C GLU A 162 6.02 16.22 -12.23
N HIS A 163 6.36 15.25 -13.08
CA HIS A 163 6.19 13.83 -12.75
C HIS A 163 6.97 13.44 -11.49
N ILE A 164 8.15 14.05 -11.28
CA ILE A 164 8.97 13.83 -10.09
C ILE A 164 8.33 14.47 -8.85
N GLN A 165 7.85 15.72 -8.94
CA GLN A 165 7.21 16.41 -7.82
C GLN A 165 5.89 15.75 -7.38
N VAL A 166 5.08 15.32 -8.34
CA VAL A 166 3.84 14.57 -8.11
C VAL A 166 4.15 13.22 -7.48
N GLY A 167 5.10 12.46 -8.04
CA GLY A 167 5.54 11.18 -7.48
C GLY A 167 6.09 11.29 -6.07
N LEU A 168 6.92 12.30 -5.80
CA LEU A 168 7.49 12.56 -4.47
C LEU A 168 6.40 12.91 -3.44
N MET A 169 5.38 13.66 -3.86
CA MET A 169 4.24 14.01 -3.03
C MET A 169 3.43 12.77 -2.62
N PHE A 170 3.15 11.85 -3.55
CA PHE A 170 2.48 10.58 -3.23
C PHE A 170 3.35 9.68 -2.34
N ALA A 171 4.64 9.55 -2.65
CA ALA A 171 5.57 8.73 -1.89
C ALA A 171 5.79 9.25 -0.45
N SER A 172 5.66 10.56 -0.21
CA SER A 172 5.90 11.17 1.11
C SER A 172 5.05 10.56 2.23
N LYS A 173 3.76 10.26 1.96
CA LYS A 173 2.86 9.62 2.92
C LYS A 173 3.38 8.22 3.29
N ALA A 174 3.58 7.38 2.27
CA ALA A 174 4.02 5.98 2.46
C ALA A 174 5.40 5.91 3.12
N PHE A 175 6.31 6.82 2.78
CA PHE A 175 7.65 6.88 3.36
C PHE A 175 7.61 7.26 4.85
N VAL A 176 6.84 8.28 5.23
CA VAL A 176 6.71 8.64 6.64
C VAL A 176 5.99 7.55 7.44
N GLN A 177 4.95 6.94 6.87
CA GLN A 177 4.26 5.82 7.48
C GLN A 177 5.21 4.63 7.72
N LEU A 178 6.06 4.29 6.74
CA LEU A 178 7.10 3.26 6.85
C LEU A 178 8.05 3.51 8.04
N LEU A 179 8.46 4.77 8.26
CA LEU A 179 9.36 5.14 9.35
C LEU A 179 8.68 5.17 10.73
N VAL A 180 7.40 5.52 10.78
CA VAL A 180 6.65 5.68 12.03
C VAL A 180 6.12 4.34 12.55
N ASN A 181 5.73 3.41 11.67
CA ASN A 181 5.15 2.12 12.04
C ASN A 181 5.96 1.33 13.10
N PRO A 182 7.30 1.17 13.00
CA PRO A 182 8.11 0.49 14.01
C PRO A 182 8.02 1.10 15.42
N LEU A 183 7.66 2.38 15.53
CA LEU A 183 7.53 3.11 16.80
C LEU A 183 6.14 2.89 17.42
N ILE A 184 5.10 2.77 16.58
CA ILE A 184 3.71 2.64 17.05
C ILE A 184 3.46 1.28 17.70
N GLY A 185 4.06 0.19 17.21
CA GLY A 185 3.91 -1.14 17.81
C GLY A 185 4.25 -1.14 19.32
N PRO A 186 5.49 -0.80 19.73
CA PRO A 186 5.86 -0.71 21.14
C PRO A 186 5.08 0.36 21.91
N LEU A 187 4.64 1.44 21.25
CA LEU A 187 3.80 2.46 21.86
C LEU A 187 2.45 1.88 22.27
N THR A 188 1.79 1.11 21.41
CA THR A 188 0.49 0.48 21.71
C THR A 188 0.57 -0.47 22.90
N ASN A 189 1.70 -1.15 23.13
CA ASN A 189 1.90 -2.00 24.30
C ASN A 189 1.86 -1.21 25.62
N LYS A 190 2.32 0.05 25.61
CA LYS A 190 2.47 0.88 26.82
C LYS A 190 1.23 1.71 27.16
N ILE A 191 0.53 2.21 26.14
CA ILE A 191 -0.60 3.14 26.33
C ILE A 191 -1.95 2.59 25.85
N GLY A 192 -1.95 1.38 25.28
CA GLY A 192 -3.12 0.74 24.68
C GLY A 192 -3.36 1.20 23.24
N TYR A 193 -4.32 0.55 22.56
CA TYR A 193 -4.64 0.82 21.15
C TYR A 193 -5.52 2.07 20.92
N SER A 194 -6.36 2.44 21.89
CA SER A 194 -7.37 3.51 21.70
C SER A 194 -6.76 4.91 21.58
N ILE A 195 -5.70 5.20 22.34
CA ILE A 195 -5.06 6.53 22.33
C ILE A 195 -4.30 6.79 21.02
N PRO A 196 -3.42 5.90 20.54
CA PRO A 196 -2.75 6.12 19.27
C PRO A 196 -3.73 6.16 18.10
N MET A 197 -4.76 5.30 18.10
CA MET A 197 -5.81 5.35 17.08
C MET A 197 -6.48 6.73 17.02
N PHE A 198 -7.00 7.23 18.14
CA PHE A 198 -7.63 8.55 18.19
C PHE A 198 -6.67 9.69 17.79
N THR A 199 -5.42 9.62 18.25
CA THR A 199 -4.37 10.58 17.88
C THR A 199 -4.12 10.58 16.37
N GLY A 200 -4.09 9.39 15.75
CA GLY A 200 -3.92 9.23 14.31
C GLY A 200 -5.03 9.93 13.51
N PHE A 201 -6.28 9.83 13.98
CA PHE A 201 -7.40 10.52 13.36
C PHE A 201 -7.38 12.03 13.53
N VAL A 202 -6.98 12.54 14.70
CA VAL A 202 -6.79 13.98 14.89
C VAL A 202 -5.71 14.52 13.94
N ILE A 203 -4.61 13.78 13.76
CA ILE A 203 -3.56 14.13 12.80
C ILE A 203 -4.09 14.07 11.37
N MET A 204 -4.84 13.02 10.99
CA MET A 204 -5.43 12.89 9.66
C MET A 204 -6.43 14.03 9.37
N PHE A 205 -7.28 14.39 10.33
CA PHE A 205 -8.23 15.51 10.22
C PHE A 205 -7.51 16.84 10.03
N THR A 206 -6.58 17.17 10.93
CA THR A 206 -5.83 18.44 10.88
C THR A 206 -5.01 18.57 9.61
N SER A 207 -4.30 17.51 9.21
CA SER A 207 -3.54 17.50 7.95
C SER A 207 -4.43 17.60 6.71
N THR A 208 -5.63 17.02 6.72
CA THR A 208 -6.60 17.17 5.61
C THR A 208 -7.10 18.61 5.48
N ILE A 209 -7.33 19.31 6.60
CA ILE A 209 -7.67 20.74 6.58
C ILE A 209 -6.51 21.58 6.04
N VAL A 210 -5.28 21.31 6.50
CA VAL A 210 -4.08 21.99 5.97
C VAL A 210 -3.95 21.74 4.46
N PHE A 211 -4.28 20.53 3.99
CA PHE A 211 -4.26 20.20 2.58
C PHE A 211 -5.32 20.97 1.79
N ALA A 212 -6.54 21.14 2.33
CA ALA A 212 -7.62 21.89 1.69
C ALA A 212 -7.22 23.36 1.41
N PHE A 213 -6.63 24.02 2.40
CA PHE A 213 -6.24 25.43 2.33
C PHE A 213 -4.79 25.65 1.88
N GLY A 214 -4.04 24.59 1.57
CA GLY A 214 -2.65 24.67 1.15
C GLY A 214 -2.53 25.30 -0.24
N GLU A 215 -1.78 26.40 -0.35
CA GLU A 215 -1.51 27.07 -1.63
C GLU A 215 -0.09 26.81 -2.17
N SER A 216 0.80 26.26 -1.34
CA SER A 216 2.20 25.98 -1.69
C SER A 216 2.48 24.49 -1.69
N TYR A 217 3.30 24.03 -2.64
CA TYR A 217 3.78 22.64 -2.71
C TYR A 217 4.37 22.17 -1.38
N ALA A 218 5.16 23.01 -0.70
CA ALA A 218 5.77 22.65 0.58
C ALA A 218 4.73 22.38 1.68
N VAL A 219 3.65 23.16 1.72
CA VAL A 219 2.55 22.97 2.68
C VAL A 219 1.81 21.68 2.40
N LEU A 220 1.50 21.41 1.12
CA LEU A 220 0.86 20.16 0.70
C LEU A 220 1.74 18.93 1.01
N PHE A 221 3.05 19.07 0.83
CA PHE A 221 4.04 18.03 1.12
C PHE A 221 4.09 17.70 2.61
N VAL A 222 4.18 18.73 3.46
CA VAL A 222 4.15 18.54 4.93
C VAL A 222 2.82 17.96 5.38
N ALA A 223 1.69 18.41 4.81
CA ALA A 223 0.38 17.84 5.11
C ALA A 223 0.31 16.35 4.73
N ARG A 224 0.86 15.93 3.59
CA ARG A 224 0.92 14.51 3.20
C ARG A 224 1.82 13.68 4.09
N ALA A 225 2.98 14.21 4.45
CA ALA A 225 3.87 13.58 5.42
C ALA A 225 3.15 13.35 6.77
N LEU A 226 2.42 14.37 7.27
CA LEU A 226 1.62 14.26 8.49
C LEU A 226 0.51 13.21 8.38
N GLN A 227 -0.14 13.08 7.22
CA GLN A 227 -1.12 12.00 6.97
C GLN A 227 -0.47 10.62 7.10
N GLY A 228 0.81 10.46 6.74
CA GLY A 228 1.55 9.22 6.95
C GLY A 228 1.70 8.87 8.44
N VAL A 229 1.96 9.87 9.30
CA VAL A 229 1.98 9.68 10.76
C VAL A 229 0.59 9.28 11.27
N GLY A 230 -0.46 9.97 10.81
CA GLY A 230 -1.83 9.68 11.20
C GLY A 230 -2.28 8.27 10.79
N SER A 231 -1.95 7.87 9.56
CA SER A 231 -2.21 6.55 9.01
C SER A 231 -1.51 5.45 9.80
N ALA A 232 -0.21 5.58 10.09
CA ALA A 232 0.55 4.63 10.93
C ALA A 232 -0.09 4.40 12.30
N CYS A 233 -0.48 5.49 12.98
CA CYS A 233 -1.14 5.43 14.28
C CYS A 233 -2.50 4.72 14.21
N SER A 234 -3.26 4.95 13.13
CA SER A 234 -4.61 4.41 12.95
C SER A 234 -4.60 2.95 12.47
N SER A 235 -3.80 2.62 11.46
CA SER A 235 -3.72 1.28 10.85
C SER A 235 -3.23 0.23 11.85
N VAL A 236 -2.08 0.47 12.47
CA VAL A 236 -1.43 -0.45 13.42
C VAL A 236 -2.34 -0.66 14.64
N SER A 237 -2.88 0.42 15.18
CA SER A 237 -3.72 0.35 16.38
C SER A 237 -5.09 -0.25 16.09
N GLY A 238 -5.68 0.06 14.94
CA GLY A 238 -6.96 -0.49 14.51
C GLY A 238 -6.88 -1.99 14.25
N MET A 239 -5.85 -2.46 13.55
CA MET A 239 -5.62 -3.89 13.32
C MET A 239 -5.29 -4.63 14.61
N GLY A 240 -4.45 -4.06 15.48
CA GLY A 240 -4.14 -4.64 16.78
C GLY A 240 -5.37 -4.75 17.69
N MET A 241 -6.17 -3.70 17.77
CA MET A 241 -7.43 -3.70 18.51
C MET A 241 -8.40 -4.74 17.95
N LEU A 242 -8.54 -4.83 16.64
CA LEU A 242 -9.40 -5.83 16.00
C LEU A 242 -8.96 -7.26 16.34
N ALA A 243 -7.65 -7.53 16.31
CA ALA A 243 -7.10 -8.83 16.69
C ALA A 243 -7.34 -9.17 18.17
N THR A 244 -7.27 -8.20 19.08
CA THR A 244 -7.63 -8.43 20.50
C THR A 244 -9.11 -8.72 20.71
N CYS A 245 -10.00 -8.07 19.94
CA CYS A 245 -11.45 -8.24 20.09
C CYS A 245 -11.99 -9.54 19.49
N TYR A 246 -11.27 -10.10 18.51
CA TYR A 246 -11.62 -11.35 17.83
C TYR A 246 -10.51 -12.37 18.06
N SER A 247 -10.56 -13.07 19.19
CA SER A 247 -9.58 -14.09 19.56
C SER A 247 -9.77 -15.41 18.80
N ASP A 248 -11.00 -15.75 18.42
CA ASP A 248 -11.26 -16.91 17.58
C ASP A 248 -10.69 -16.70 16.17
N ASP A 249 -9.85 -17.63 15.71
CA ASP A 249 -9.08 -17.45 14.48
C ASP A 249 -9.95 -17.36 13.22
N LYS A 250 -11.12 -18.02 13.23
CA LYS A 250 -12.08 -17.99 12.12
C LYS A 250 -12.89 -16.71 12.13
N GLU A 251 -13.42 -16.28 13.27
CA GLU A 251 -14.08 -14.97 13.41
C GLU A 251 -13.13 -13.82 13.10
N ARG A 252 -11.85 -13.93 13.53
CA ARG A 252 -10.79 -12.95 13.24
C ARG A 252 -10.58 -12.77 11.74
N SER A 253 -10.45 -13.86 10.98
CA SER A 253 -10.29 -13.76 9.52
C SER A 253 -11.46 -13.05 8.85
N HIS A 254 -12.69 -13.34 9.30
CA HIS A 254 -13.88 -12.68 8.78
C HIS A 254 -13.91 -11.20 9.15
N ALA A 255 -13.53 -10.85 10.38
CA ALA A 255 -13.43 -9.46 10.82
C ALA A 255 -12.37 -8.69 10.01
N PHE A 256 -11.18 -9.25 9.79
CA PHE A 256 -10.14 -8.64 8.97
C PHE A 256 -10.58 -8.46 7.51
N ALA A 257 -11.30 -9.42 6.94
CA ALA A 257 -11.83 -9.30 5.59
C ALA A 257 -12.81 -8.12 5.47
N ILE A 258 -13.72 -7.96 6.44
CA ILE A 258 -14.60 -6.79 6.50
C ILE A 258 -13.77 -5.52 6.66
N ALA A 259 -12.83 -5.45 7.61
CA ALA A 259 -12.02 -4.25 7.82
C ALA A 259 -11.22 -3.84 6.57
N LEU A 260 -10.52 -4.79 5.92
CA LEU A 260 -9.77 -4.57 4.67
C LEU A 260 -10.67 -4.24 3.47
N SER A 261 -11.94 -4.64 3.49
CA SER A 261 -12.88 -4.17 2.49
C SER A 261 -13.11 -2.65 2.55
N GLY A 262 -12.90 -2.02 3.72
CA GLY A 262 -12.88 -0.57 3.86
C GLY A 262 -11.74 0.06 3.08
N LEU A 263 -10.53 -0.52 3.19
CA LEU A 263 -9.37 -0.14 2.38
C LEU A 263 -9.71 -0.22 0.88
N ALA A 264 -10.24 -1.36 0.43
CA ALA A 264 -10.64 -1.57 -0.95
C ALA A 264 -11.68 -0.56 -1.45
N MET A 265 -12.68 -0.26 -0.63
CA MET A 265 -13.70 0.75 -0.92
C MET A 265 -13.10 2.15 -1.01
N GLY A 266 -12.14 2.49 -0.16
CA GLY A 266 -11.46 3.79 -0.21
C GLY A 266 -10.69 3.98 -1.51
N VAL A 267 -9.95 2.94 -1.94
CA VAL A 267 -9.25 2.94 -3.23
C VAL A 267 -10.22 3.03 -4.41
N LEU A 268 -11.35 2.33 -4.35
CA LEU A 268 -12.37 2.33 -5.40
C LEU A 268 -13.11 3.68 -5.53
N VAL A 269 -13.55 4.25 -4.40
CA VAL A 269 -14.41 5.44 -4.37
C VAL A 269 -13.61 6.74 -4.50
N GLY A 270 -12.35 6.75 -4.04
CA GLY A 270 -11.56 7.97 -3.95
C GLY A 270 -11.34 8.70 -5.27
N PRO A 271 -10.81 8.08 -6.35
CA PRO A 271 -10.56 8.79 -7.60
C PRO A 271 -11.83 9.36 -8.26
N PRO A 272 -12.95 8.60 -8.39
CA PRO A 272 -14.21 9.16 -8.88
C PRO A 272 -14.72 10.30 -8.01
N PHE A 273 -14.69 10.14 -6.68
CA PHE A 273 -15.12 11.16 -5.74
C PHE A 273 -14.29 12.44 -5.85
N GLY A 274 -12.96 12.31 -5.90
CA GLY A 274 -12.02 13.42 -6.03
C GLY A 274 -12.19 14.16 -7.34
N GLY A 275 -12.23 13.42 -8.45
CA GLY A 275 -12.37 14.00 -9.79
C GLY A 275 -13.68 14.78 -9.97
N ILE A 276 -14.81 14.17 -9.60
CA ILE A 276 -16.14 14.82 -9.71
C ILE A 276 -16.20 16.05 -8.80
N THR A 277 -15.85 15.90 -7.52
CA THR A 277 -15.99 16.99 -6.56
C THR A 277 -15.07 18.17 -6.89
N TYR A 278 -13.86 17.89 -7.39
CA TYR A 278 -12.90 18.89 -7.86
C TYR A 278 -13.42 19.66 -9.10
N GLN A 279 -13.96 18.95 -10.09
CA GLN A 279 -14.42 19.54 -11.34
C GLN A 279 -15.69 20.39 -11.18
N PHE A 280 -16.64 19.96 -10.33
CA PHE A 280 -17.95 20.61 -10.22
C PHE A 280 -18.04 21.67 -9.11
N ILE A 281 -17.21 21.59 -8.08
CA ILE A 281 -17.27 22.50 -6.93
C ILE A 281 -16.05 23.40 -6.93
N ASN A 282 -14.94 22.95 -6.33
CA ASN A 282 -13.68 23.66 -6.15
C ASN A 282 -12.62 22.70 -5.60
N LYS A 283 -11.35 23.14 -5.53
CA LYS A 283 -10.25 22.32 -5.00
C LYS A 283 -10.41 21.94 -3.52
N GLU A 284 -11.03 22.80 -2.73
CA GLU A 284 -11.17 22.63 -1.28
C GLU A 284 -12.23 21.57 -0.93
N ALA A 285 -13.25 21.42 -1.78
CA ALA A 285 -14.46 20.65 -1.47
C ALA A 285 -14.20 19.15 -1.17
N PRO A 286 -13.40 18.40 -1.96
CA PRO A 286 -13.09 17.00 -1.66
C PRO A 286 -12.47 16.83 -0.26
N PHE A 287 -11.56 17.73 0.11
CA PHE A 287 -10.84 17.68 1.37
C PHE A 287 -11.69 18.10 2.56
N LEU A 288 -12.54 19.10 2.41
CA LEU A 288 -13.45 19.52 3.49
C LEU A 288 -14.51 18.46 3.79
N ILE A 289 -15.02 17.77 2.77
CA ILE A 289 -15.94 16.63 2.95
C ILE A 289 -15.22 15.50 3.69
N LEU A 290 -14.01 15.12 3.26
CA LEU A 290 -13.21 14.10 3.92
C LEU A 290 -12.83 14.48 5.36
N ALA A 291 -12.49 15.75 5.61
CA ALA A 291 -12.24 16.25 6.96
C ALA A 291 -13.50 16.17 7.83
N THR A 292 -14.68 16.46 7.27
CA THR A 292 -15.95 16.33 8.02
C THR A 292 -16.24 14.87 8.37
N LEU A 293 -15.98 13.94 7.45
CA LEU A 293 -16.12 12.51 7.70
C LEU A 293 -15.09 12.01 8.73
N ALA A 294 -13.84 12.46 8.66
CA ALA A 294 -12.81 12.15 9.65
C ALA A 294 -13.15 12.70 11.04
N LEU A 295 -13.76 13.89 11.11
CA LEU A 295 -14.25 14.47 12.36
C LEU A 295 -15.41 13.63 12.94
N ALA A 296 -16.37 13.24 12.10
CA ALA A 296 -17.48 12.39 12.52
C ALA A 296 -16.99 11.04 13.07
N ASP A 297 -16.01 10.42 12.41
CA ASP A 297 -15.41 9.18 12.90
C ASP A 297 -14.58 9.39 14.19
N GLY A 298 -13.85 10.50 14.31
CA GLY A 298 -13.17 10.88 15.54
C GLY A 298 -14.14 11.06 16.72
N ILE A 299 -15.31 11.66 16.48
CA ILE A 299 -16.38 11.77 17.50
C ILE A 299 -16.91 10.38 17.85
N LEU A 300 -17.15 9.52 16.86
CA LEU A 300 -17.58 8.15 17.08
C LEU A 300 -16.58 7.39 17.96
N GLN A 301 -15.28 7.54 17.71
CA GLN A 301 -14.23 6.94 18.54
C GLN A 301 -14.23 7.45 19.98
N VAL A 302 -14.44 8.74 20.22
CA VAL A 302 -14.51 9.27 21.59
C VAL A 302 -15.70 8.66 22.34
N ILE A 303 -16.85 8.54 21.68
CA ILE A 303 -18.06 7.97 22.28
C ILE A 303 -17.90 6.47 22.52
N ALA A 304 -17.37 5.74 21.54
CA ALA A 304 -17.26 4.29 21.51
C ALA A 304 -16.08 3.76 22.33
N LEU A 305 -14.86 4.23 22.02
CA LEU A 305 -13.63 3.69 22.58
C LEU A 305 -13.30 4.29 23.94
N LYS A 306 -13.82 5.49 24.25
CA LYS A 306 -13.48 6.29 25.45
C LYS A 306 -11.98 6.24 25.73
N PRO A 307 -11.16 6.97 24.95
CA PRO A 307 -9.71 6.90 24.99
C PRO A 307 -9.19 6.96 26.44
N ALA A 308 -8.64 5.84 26.90
CA ALA A 308 -8.14 5.68 28.25
C ALA A 308 -6.88 4.83 28.18
N VAL A 309 -5.89 5.18 29.00
CA VAL A 309 -4.64 4.41 29.09
C VAL A 309 -5.00 3.05 29.66
N ARG A 310 -4.90 2.01 28.83
CA ARG A 310 -5.01 0.62 29.25
C ARG A 310 -3.68 -0.04 28.92
N LYS A 311 -2.86 -0.24 29.95
CA LYS A 311 -1.65 -1.05 29.81
C LYS A 311 -2.07 -2.49 29.59
N GLU A 312 -1.48 -3.14 28.59
CA GLU A 312 -1.56 -4.58 28.47
C GLU A 312 -0.87 -5.21 29.69
N GLU A 313 -1.47 -6.26 30.25
CA GLU A 313 -0.94 -6.95 31.43
C GLU A 313 0.37 -7.69 31.13
N GLU A 314 0.58 -8.09 29.87
CA GLU A 314 1.78 -8.77 29.39
C GLU A 314 2.66 -7.86 28.52
N GLU A 315 3.98 -7.91 28.73
CA GLU A 315 4.93 -7.29 27.81
C GLU A 315 5.00 -8.10 26.50
N GLY A 316 4.52 -7.51 25.42
CA GLY A 316 4.56 -8.11 24.09
C GLY A 316 5.97 -8.43 23.61
N ALA A 317 6.08 -9.38 22.68
CA ALA A 317 7.36 -9.72 22.06
C ALA A 317 8.00 -8.48 21.41
N ALA A 318 9.31 -8.33 21.59
CA ALA A 318 10.05 -7.23 21.01
C ALA A 318 10.02 -7.29 19.48
N LEU A 319 9.95 -6.13 18.82
CA LEU A 319 9.97 -6.02 17.36
C LEU A 319 11.14 -6.80 16.73
N CYS A 320 12.32 -6.74 17.35
CA CYS A 320 13.50 -7.47 16.89
C CYS A 320 13.37 -9.00 17.03
N GLU A 321 12.59 -9.51 18.00
CA GLU A 321 12.32 -10.94 18.11
C GLU A 321 11.40 -11.39 16.98
N LEU A 322 10.36 -10.61 16.71
CA LEU A 322 9.39 -10.88 15.64
C LEU A 322 10.02 -10.80 14.24
N LEU A 323 10.92 -9.83 14.01
CA LEU A 323 11.68 -9.71 12.77
C LEU A 323 12.70 -10.85 12.56
N ARG A 324 13.03 -11.62 13.60
CA ARG A 324 13.86 -12.83 13.47
C ARG A 324 13.03 -14.08 13.17
N ASP A 325 11.70 -14.01 13.26
CA ASP A 325 10.84 -15.14 12.94
C ASP A 325 10.70 -15.26 11.40
N PRO A 326 11.19 -16.37 10.79
CA PRO A 326 11.12 -16.53 9.34
C PRO A 326 9.68 -16.61 8.81
N TYR A 327 8.69 -17.05 9.60
CA TYR A 327 7.31 -17.17 9.12
C TYR A 327 6.62 -15.80 9.09
N ILE A 328 6.91 -14.93 10.06
CA ILE A 328 6.45 -13.54 10.05
C ILE A 328 7.08 -12.81 8.86
N LEU A 329 8.37 -13.02 8.60
CA LEU A 329 9.05 -12.45 7.43
C LEU A 329 8.45 -12.97 6.10
N ILE A 330 8.12 -14.26 5.99
CA ILE A 330 7.50 -14.81 4.78
C ILE A 330 6.14 -14.14 4.52
N ALA A 331 5.33 -13.96 5.57
CA ALA A 331 4.04 -13.27 5.47
C ALA A 331 4.22 -11.80 5.11
N ALA A 332 5.17 -11.09 5.72
CA ALA A 332 5.50 -9.70 5.42
C ALA A 332 5.97 -9.53 3.97
N GLY A 333 6.87 -10.40 3.49
CA GLY A 333 7.32 -10.38 2.10
C GLY A 333 6.18 -10.65 1.11
N SER A 334 5.22 -11.52 1.47
CA SER A 334 4.02 -11.76 0.65
C SER A 334 3.18 -10.49 0.48
N ILE A 335 2.95 -9.74 1.57
CA ILE A 335 2.25 -8.45 1.54
C ILE A 335 3.01 -7.45 0.66
N THR A 336 4.34 -7.39 0.81
CA THR A 336 5.20 -6.47 0.06
C THR A 336 5.14 -6.75 -1.44
N PHE A 337 5.47 -7.96 -1.86
CA PHE A 337 5.54 -8.32 -3.28
C PHE A 337 4.16 -8.38 -3.94
N GLY A 338 3.13 -8.79 -3.19
CA GLY A 338 1.74 -8.78 -3.64
C GLY A 338 1.26 -7.37 -4.02
N ASN A 339 1.58 -6.37 -3.19
CA ASN A 339 1.18 -4.98 -3.41
C ASN A 339 2.17 -4.18 -4.29
N MET A 340 3.43 -4.61 -4.42
CA MET A 340 4.42 -3.89 -5.21
C MET A 340 4.08 -3.84 -6.71
N GLY A 341 3.40 -4.86 -7.25
CA GLY A 341 2.95 -4.88 -8.65
C GLY A 341 2.03 -3.72 -8.99
N ILE A 342 1.00 -3.46 -8.16
CA ILE A 342 0.09 -2.33 -8.35
C ILE A 342 0.77 -0.99 -8.07
N ALA A 343 1.64 -0.92 -7.05
CA ALA A 343 2.38 0.30 -6.72
C ALA A 343 3.35 0.73 -7.85
N MET A 344 3.98 -0.22 -8.54
CA MET A 344 4.81 0.08 -9.72
C MET A 344 3.98 0.54 -10.92
N LEU A 345 2.76 -0.01 -11.08
CA LEU A 345 1.83 0.33 -12.15
C LEU A 345 1.20 1.71 -11.98
N GLU A 346 0.92 2.15 -10.76
CA GLU A 346 0.20 3.39 -10.50
C GLU A 346 0.79 4.62 -11.23
N PRO A 347 2.10 4.93 -11.15
CA PRO A 347 2.68 6.05 -11.89
C PRO A 347 2.98 5.75 -13.36
N THR A 348 3.16 4.49 -13.74
CA THR A 348 3.69 4.11 -15.06
C THR A 348 2.62 3.70 -16.06
N LEU A 349 1.51 3.14 -15.59
CA LEU A 349 0.40 2.68 -16.42
C LEU A 349 -0.29 3.86 -17.14
N PRO A 350 -0.65 4.98 -16.49
CA PRO A 350 -1.21 6.13 -17.18
C PRO A 350 -0.30 6.66 -18.29
N LEU A 351 1.01 6.73 -18.01
CA LEU A 351 2.03 7.17 -18.96
C LEU A 351 2.15 6.21 -20.16
N TRP A 352 2.12 4.91 -19.89
CA TRP A 352 2.17 3.90 -20.95
C TRP A 352 0.89 3.88 -21.80
N MET A 353 -0.28 4.04 -21.19
CA MET A 353 -1.56 4.18 -21.89
C MET A 353 -1.59 5.43 -22.78
N TRP A 354 -1.05 6.55 -22.29
CA TRP A 354 -0.92 7.77 -23.07
C TRP A 354 -0.05 7.55 -24.32
N ASN A 355 1.14 6.98 -24.13
CA ASN A 355 2.11 6.78 -25.22
C ASN A 355 1.68 5.71 -26.23
N THR A 356 1.08 4.61 -25.77
CA THR A 356 0.78 3.43 -26.61
C THR A 356 -0.64 3.43 -27.14
N MET A 357 -1.61 3.83 -26.31
CA MET A 357 -3.05 3.75 -26.62
C MET A 357 -3.68 5.10 -26.95
N LYS A 358 -2.95 6.21 -26.85
CA LYS A 358 -3.45 7.59 -27.05
C LYS A 358 -4.70 7.90 -26.23
N SER A 359 -4.74 7.40 -24.99
CA SER A 359 -5.90 7.50 -24.10
C SER A 359 -6.08 8.91 -23.54
N GLU A 360 -7.33 9.36 -23.44
CA GLU A 360 -7.68 10.61 -22.73
C GLU A 360 -7.50 10.48 -21.21
N GLY A 361 -7.32 11.61 -20.50
CA GLY A 361 -7.01 11.62 -19.07
C GLY A 361 -8.00 10.86 -18.18
N TRP A 362 -9.31 10.95 -18.45
CA TRP A 362 -10.32 10.21 -17.67
C TRP A 362 -10.25 8.70 -17.89
N GLN A 363 -9.83 8.24 -19.08
CA GLN A 363 -9.70 6.82 -19.41
C GLN A 363 -8.55 6.16 -18.63
N GLN A 364 -7.49 6.92 -18.33
CA GLN A 364 -6.37 6.44 -17.51
C GLN A 364 -6.81 6.12 -16.07
N GLY A 365 -7.69 6.93 -15.48
CA GLY A 365 -8.26 6.67 -14.16
C GLY A 365 -9.23 5.47 -14.17
N VAL A 366 -10.08 5.37 -15.18
CA VAL A 366 -11.06 4.26 -15.32
C VAL A 366 -10.37 2.89 -15.45
N ALA A 367 -9.14 2.83 -15.99
CA ALA A 367 -8.38 1.60 -16.10
C ALA A 367 -8.09 0.90 -14.75
N PHE A 368 -8.10 1.62 -13.63
CA PHE A 368 -7.89 1.06 -12.29
C PHE A 368 -9.18 0.57 -11.60
N LEU A 369 -10.35 0.89 -12.14
CA LEU A 369 -11.64 0.46 -11.57
C LEU A 369 -11.80 -1.06 -11.54
N PRO A 370 -11.49 -1.82 -12.62
CA PRO A 370 -11.56 -3.29 -12.57
C PRO A 370 -10.71 -3.88 -11.45
N CYS A 371 -9.50 -3.34 -11.23
CA CYS A 371 -8.63 -3.74 -10.14
C CYS A 371 -9.27 -3.47 -8.78
N SER A 372 -9.81 -2.27 -8.56
CA SER A 372 -10.39 -1.87 -7.27
C SER A 372 -11.65 -2.66 -6.91
N ILE A 373 -12.53 -2.90 -7.89
CA ILE A 373 -13.75 -3.73 -7.70
C ILE A 373 -13.35 -5.18 -7.39
N ALA A 374 -12.44 -5.74 -8.17
CA ALA A 374 -11.99 -7.12 -7.98
C ALA A 374 -11.23 -7.29 -6.66
N TYR A 375 -10.49 -6.27 -6.21
CA TYR A 375 -9.85 -6.23 -4.90
C TYR A 375 -10.88 -6.29 -3.77
N PHE A 376 -11.93 -5.47 -3.82
CA PHE A 376 -13.03 -5.51 -2.85
C PHE A 376 -13.74 -6.88 -2.82
N ILE A 377 -13.95 -7.50 -3.98
CA ILE A 377 -14.52 -8.84 -4.07
C ILE A 377 -13.56 -9.88 -3.49
N GLY A 378 -12.28 -9.81 -3.84
CA GLY A 378 -11.24 -10.73 -3.40
C GLY A 378 -11.07 -10.75 -1.88
N THR A 379 -11.00 -9.57 -1.24
CA THR A 379 -10.82 -9.48 0.21
C THR A 379 -11.98 -10.10 0.98
N ASN A 380 -13.22 -9.87 0.54
CA ASN A 380 -14.43 -10.41 1.19
C ASN A 380 -14.61 -11.91 0.97
N ILE A 381 -14.34 -12.41 -0.24
CA ILE A 381 -14.47 -13.84 -0.56
C ILE A 381 -13.40 -14.67 0.16
N PHE A 382 -12.14 -14.22 0.14
CA PHE A 382 -11.03 -15.00 0.67
C PHE A 382 -10.81 -14.86 2.17
N GLY A 383 -11.48 -13.93 2.86
CA GLY A 383 -11.53 -13.92 4.33
C GLY A 383 -11.92 -15.27 4.94
N PRO A 384 -13.16 -15.75 4.73
CA PRO A 384 -13.63 -17.02 5.29
C PRO A 384 -13.06 -18.25 4.55
N ILE A 385 -12.82 -18.15 3.24
CA ILE A 385 -12.39 -19.29 2.41
C ILE A 385 -10.91 -19.64 2.65
N ALA A 386 -10.04 -18.65 2.90
CA ALA A 386 -8.62 -18.90 3.16
C ALA A 386 -8.40 -19.84 4.34
N HIS A 387 -9.28 -19.84 5.35
CA HIS A 387 -9.20 -20.79 6.45
C HIS A 387 -9.43 -22.24 6.00
N LYS A 388 -10.30 -22.50 5.01
CA LYS A 388 -10.59 -23.87 4.52
C LYS A 388 -9.49 -24.40 3.61
N ILE A 389 -8.96 -23.54 2.73
CA ILE A 389 -7.92 -23.90 1.76
C ILE A 389 -6.52 -23.92 2.40
N GLY A 390 -6.34 -23.16 3.48
CA GLY A 390 -5.06 -22.88 4.12
C GLY A 390 -4.54 -21.51 3.69
N ARG A 391 -4.32 -20.60 4.66
CA ARG A 391 -3.97 -19.19 4.41
C ARG A 391 -2.67 -19.00 3.63
N GLY A 392 -1.67 -19.85 3.89
CA GLY A 392 -0.42 -19.84 3.12
C GLY A 392 -0.61 -20.25 1.65
N LEU A 393 -1.48 -21.24 1.41
CA LEU A 393 -1.78 -21.71 0.06
C LEU A 393 -2.62 -20.69 -0.71
N SER A 394 -3.61 -20.05 -0.07
CA SER A 394 -4.39 -18.99 -0.70
C SER A 394 -3.50 -17.79 -1.07
N ALA A 395 -2.61 -17.35 -0.19
CA ALA A 395 -1.66 -16.30 -0.56
C ALA A 395 -0.73 -16.73 -1.71
N GLY A 396 -0.25 -17.98 -1.74
CA GLY A 396 0.58 -18.48 -2.83
C GLY A 396 -0.15 -18.47 -4.18
N ILE A 397 -1.39 -18.98 -4.21
CA ILE A 397 -2.23 -18.92 -5.42
C ILE A 397 -2.47 -17.46 -5.84
N GLY A 398 -2.74 -16.56 -4.89
CA GLY A 398 -2.86 -15.12 -5.15
C GLY A 398 -1.60 -14.55 -5.80
N MET A 399 -0.40 -14.89 -5.28
CA MET A 399 0.88 -14.47 -5.86
C MET A 399 1.10 -14.99 -7.29
N VAL A 400 0.67 -16.22 -7.58
CA VAL A 400 0.72 -16.77 -8.96
C VAL A 400 -0.21 -16.00 -9.89
N ILE A 401 -1.46 -15.76 -9.47
CA ILE A 401 -2.42 -14.99 -10.27
C ILE A 401 -1.89 -13.58 -10.52
N CYS A 402 -1.33 -12.93 -9.48
CA CYS A 402 -0.68 -11.62 -9.58
C CYS A 402 0.43 -11.64 -10.64
N GLY A 403 1.34 -12.62 -10.59
CA GLY A 403 2.42 -12.78 -11.57
C GLY A 403 1.91 -12.97 -13.02
N VAL A 404 0.90 -13.82 -13.22
CA VAL A 404 0.31 -14.07 -14.55
C VAL A 404 -0.37 -12.81 -15.10
N CYS A 405 -1.12 -12.09 -14.26
CA CYS A 405 -1.77 -10.84 -14.66
C CYS A 405 -0.74 -9.76 -15.02
N LEU A 406 0.35 -9.62 -14.25
CA LEU A 406 1.44 -8.69 -14.55
C LEU A 406 2.16 -9.02 -15.86
N LEU A 407 2.32 -10.31 -16.21
CA LEU A 407 2.85 -10.73 -17.51
C LEU A 407 1.93 -10.39 -18.67
N ALA A 408 0.61 -10.39 -18.46
CA ALA A 408 -0.38 -10.14 -19.50
C ALA A 408 -0.52 -8.67 -19.89
N ILE A 409 -0.33 -7.73 -18.95
CA ILE A 409 -0.54 -6.28 -19.16
C ILE A 409 0.24 -5.70 -20.36
N PRO A 410 1.54 -5.99 -20.56
CA PRO A 410 2.30 -5.45 -21.71
C PRO A 410 1.74 -5.86 -23.09
N PHE A 411 0.98 -6.94 -23.16
CA PHE A 411 0.39 -7.43 -24.42
C PHE A 411 -0.95 -6.75 -24.76
N CYS A 412 -1.49 -5.92 -23.88
CA CYS A 412 -2.73 -5.20 -24.11
C CYS A 412 -2.52 -4.05 -25.11
N THR A 413 -3.16 -4.10 -26.27
CA THR A 413 -3.09 -3.03 -27.29
C THR A 413 -4.27 -2.06 -27.24
N ARG A 414 -5.35 -2.42 -26.53
CA ARG A 414 -6.56 -1.63 -26.34
C ARG A 414 -6.89 -1.53 -24.85
N ILE A 415 -7.55 -0.45 -24.45
CA ILE A 415 -7.98 -0.20 -23.06
C ILE A 415 -8.90 -1.34 -22.57
N GLU A 416 -9.77 -1.85 -23.43
CA GLU A 416 -10.66 -2.97 -23.14
C GLU A 416 -9.91 -4.25 -22.71
N HIS A 417 -8.73 -4.50 -23.30
CA HIS A 417 -7.92 -5.67 -22.97
C HIS A 417 -7.32 -5.58 -21.57
N LEU A 418 -7.25 -4.38 -20.99
CA LEU A 418 -6.67 -4.14 -19.68
C LEU A 418 -7.63 -4.53 -18.54
N ILE A 419 -8.93 -4.64 -18.81
CA ILE A 419 -9.96 -4.97 -17.83
C ILE A 419 -9.68 -6.31 -17.15
N VAL A 420 -9.38 -7.35 -17.93
CA VAL A 420 -9.18 -8.71 -17.41
C VAL A 420 -7.89 -8.82 -16.58
N PRO A 421 -6.70 -8.39 -17.07
CA PRO A 421 -5.48 -8.42 -16.27
C PRO A 421 -5.56 -7.55 -15.01
N MET A 422 -6.16 -6.36 -15.09
CA MET A 422 -6.32 -5.49 -13.91
C MET A 422 -7.30 -6.07 -12.90
N GLY A 423 -8.42 -6.63 -13.35
CA GLY A 423 -9.36 -7.33 -12.48
C GLY A 423 -8.71 -8.53 -11.79
N GLY A 424 -7.97 -9.36 -12.54
CA GLY A 424 -7.24 -10.48 -11.97
C GLY A 424 -6.17 -10.06 -10.97
N LEU A 425 -5.45 -8.96 -11.26
CA LEU A 425 -4.46 -8.38 -10.35
C LEU A 425 -5.12 -7.91 -9.02
N GLY A 426 -6.21 -7.16 -9.09
CA GLY A 426 -6.94 -6.71 -7.91
C GLY A 426 -7.46 -7.86 -7.06
N PHE A 427 -8.07 -8.86 -7.71
CA PHE A 427 -8.54 -10.07 -7.03
C PHE A 427 -7.41 -10.82 -6.31
N ALA A 428 -6.25 -10.93 -6.97
CA ALA A 428 -5.06 -11.55 -6.40
C ALA A 428 -4.52 -10.81 -5.18
N ILE A 429 -4.43 -9.48 -5.23
CA ILE A 429 -4.02 -8.65 -4.09
C ILE A 429 -5.00 -8.86 -2.93
N GLY A 430 -6.31 -8.90 -3.22
CA GLY A 430 -7.35 -9.11 -2.22
C GLY A 430 -7.23 -10.46 -1.52
N MET A 431 -6.89 -11.49 -2.29
CA MET A 431 -6.61 -12.83 -1.79
C MET A 431 -5.36 -12.90 -0.90
N VAL A 432 -4.29 -12.17 -1.25
CA VAL A 432 -3.07 -12.10 -0.44
C VAL A 432 -3.32 -11.35 0.88
N ASP A 433 -3.89 -10.15 0.82
CA ASP A 433 -4.10 -9.30 2.00
C ASP A 433 -5.07 -9.95 3.00
N SER A 434 -6.18 -10.51 2.53
CA SER A 434 -7.16 -11.18 3.39
C SER A 434 -6.62 -12.46 4.04
N SER A 435 -5.58 -13.05 3.46
CA SER A 435 -4.94 -14.26 3.99
C SER A 435 -3.78 -13.94 4.94
N MET A 436 -2.98 -12.92 4.63
CA MET A 436 -1.76 -12.59 5.38
C MET A 436 -2.05 -11.76 6.63
N MET A 437 -3.00 -10.82 6.63
CA MET A 437 -3.29 -10.04 7.85
C MET A 437 -3.78 -10.90 9.02
N PRO A 438 -4.67 -11.90 8.82
CA PRO A 438 -5.03 -12.82 9.91
C PRO A 438 -3.93 -13.82 10.27
N ILE A 439 -3.09 -14.24 9.31
CA ILE A 439 -1.99 -15.17 9.61
C ILE A 439 -0.96 -14.56 10.54
N MET A 440 -0.74 -13.24 10.43
CA MET A 440 0.15 -12.50 11.32
C MET A 440 -0.29 -12.64 12.78
N GLY A 441 -1.56 -12.40 13.09
CA GLY A 441 -2.10 -12.61 14.44
C GLY A 441 -1.96 -14.06 14.89
N TYR A 442 -2.24 -15.03 14.01
CA TYR A 442 -2.11 -16.46 14.32
C TYR A 442 -0.67 -16.90 14.62
N LEU A 443 0.32 -16.41 13.88
CA LEU A 443 1.73 -16.71 14.12
C LEU A 443 2.21 -16.20 15.48
N VAL A 444 1.68 -15.05 15.90
CA VAL A 444 1.98 -14.47 17.22
C VAL A 444 1.39 -15.34 18.31
N ASP A 445 0.11 -15.70 18.21
CA ASP A 445 -0.55 -16.58 19.18
C ASP A 445 0.19 -17.91 19.34
N LEU A 446 0.77 -18.43 18.24
CA LEU A 446 1.44 -19.73 18.22
C LEU A 446 2.88 -19.69 18.78
N ARG A 447 3.59 -18.56 18.65
CA ARG A 447 5.05 -18.50 18.86
C ARG A 447 5.54 -17.43 19.82
N HIS A 448 4.72 -16.43 20.10
CA HIS A 448 5.07 -15.25 20.86
C HIS A 448 3.96 -14.90 21.86
N VAL A 449 4.20 -13.88 22.68
CA VAL A 449 3.18 -13.33 23.58
C VAL A 449 2.14 -12.60 22.73
N ALA A 450 0.85 -12.83 23.00
CA ALA A 450 -0.30 -12.40 22.18
C ALA A 450 -0.58 -10.89 22.21
N VAL A 451 0.44 -10.08 21.92
CA VAL A 451 0.38 -8.63 21.80
C VAL A 451 0.57 -8.26 20.33
N TYR A 452 -0.52 -7.85 19.71
CA TYR A 452 -0.63 -7.77 18.25
C TYR A 452 -0.03 -6.49 17.64
N GLY A 453 0.06 -5.40 18.40
CA GLY A 453 0.49 -4.10 17.88
C GLY A 453 1.86 -4.13 17.17
N SER A 454 2.83 -4.84 17.72
CA SER A 454 4.17 -4.95 17.12
C SER A 454 4.18 -5.76 15.82
N VAL A 455 3.24 -6.69 15.64
CA VAL A 455 3.20 -7.55 14.45
C VAL A 455 2.43 -6.88 13.33
N TYR A 456 1.34 -6.20 13.65
CA TYR A 456 0.65 -5.36 12.68
C TYR A 456 1.47 -4.13 12.28
N ALA A 457 2.38 -3.65 13.14
CA ALA A 457 3.41 -2.70 12.71
C ALA A 457 4.34 -3.28 11.63
N ILE A 458 4.77 -4.53 11.74
CA ILE A 458 5.58 -5.21 10.70
C ILE A 458 4.77 -5.39 9.42
N ALA A 459 3.51 -5.81 9.53
CA ALA A 459 2.62 -5.98 8.38
C ALA A 459 2.39 -4.65 7.64
N ASP A 460 2.17 -3.56 8.37
CA ASP A 460 1.96 -2.23 7.77
C ASP A 460 3.26 -1.64 7.19
N VAL A 461 4.43 -1.90 7.82
CA VAL A 461 5.76 -1.63 7.23
C VAL A 461 5.90 -2.35 5.89
N ALA A 462 5.54 -3.63 5.82
CA ALA A 462 5.64 -4.42 4.60
C ALA A 462 4.73 -3.88 3.48
N PHE A 463 3.50 -3.48 3.83
CA PHE A 463 2.58 -2.81 2.91
C PHE A 463 3.17 -1.51 2.37
N CYS A 464 3.65 -0.64 3.27
CA CYS A 464 4.26 0.64 2.90
C CYS A 464 5.56 0.49 2.11
N LEU A 465 6.34 -0.56 2.35
CA LEU A 465 7.56 -0.83 1.62
C LEU A 465 7.27 -1.04 0.13
N GLY A 466 6.20 -1.79 -0.20
CA GLY A 466 5.75 -1.96 -1.58
C GLY A 466 5.38 -0.63 -2.25
N PHE A 467 4.61 0.22 -1.56
CA PHE A 467 4.16 1.52 -2.08
C PHE A 467 5.23 2.62 -2.10
N ALA A 468 6.24 2.55 -1.23
CA ALA A 468 7.35 3.50 -1.20
C ALA A 468 8.43 3.14 -2.24
N VAL A 469 8.80 1.85 -2.31
CA VAL A 469 9.89 1.37 -3.18
C VAL A 469 9.40 1.14 -4.61
N GLY A 470 8.16 0.70 -4.80
CA GLY A 470 7.57 0.39 -6.11
C GLY A 470 7.70 1.54 -7.13
N PRO A 471 7.15 2.74 -6.87
CA PRO A 471 7.27 3.91 -7.75
C PRO A 471 8.71 4.33 -8.06
N ILE A 472 9.62 4.19 -7.10
CA ILE A 472 11.04 4.55 -7.26
C ILE A 472 11.72 3.57 -8.22
N LEU A 473 11.51 2.27 -8.02
CA LEU A 473 12.03 1.22 -8.89
C LEU A 473 11.41 1.27 -10.29
N SER A 474 10.09 1.53 -10.37
CA SER A 474 9.38 1.59 -11.65
C SER A 474 9.91 2.70 -12.55
N GLY A 475 10.14 3.91 -12.01
CA GLY A 475 10.72 5.02 -12.78
C GLY A 475 12.13 4.72 -13.32
N ALA A 476 12.99 4.12 -12.50
CA ALA A 476 14.35 3.75 -12.91
C ALA A 476 14.36 2.65 -13.99
N ILE A 477 13.55 1.60 -13.80
CA ILE A 477 13.50 0.47 -14.73
C ILE A 477 12.84 0.86 -16.05
N VAL A 478 11.75 1.64 -16.03
CA VAL A 478 11.09 2.09 -17.26
C VAL A 478 12.02 2.96 -18.11
N LYS A 479 12.83 3.83 -17.48
CA LYS A 479 13.79 4.67 -18.20
C LYS A 479 14.95 3.86 -18.82
N GLY A 480 15.41 2.80 -18.16
CA GLY A 480 16.54 1.99 -18.62
C GLY A 480 16.17 0.83 -19.55
N LEU A 481 15.16 0.04 -19.16
CA LEU A 481 14.79 -1.23 -19.79
C LEU A 481 13.40 -1.20 -20.43
N GLY A 482 12.59 -0.19 -20.15
CA GLY A 482 11.23 -0.04 -20.69
C GLY A 482 10.13 -0.66 -19.81
N PHE A 483 8.88 -0.36 -20.17
CA PHE A 483 7.67 -0.72 -19.41
C PHE A 483 7.45 -2.25 -19.29
N SER A 484 7.68 -3.00 -20.35
CA SER A 484 7.48 -4.46 -20.34
C SER A 484 8.42 -5.16 -19.36
N TRP A 485 9.71 -4.77 -19.35
CA TRP A 485 10.71 -5.35 -18.45
C TRP A 485 10.44 -5.04 -16.98
N MET A 486 9.88 -3.86 -16.69
CA MET A 486 9.40 -3.53 -15.35
C MET A 486 8.37 -4.56 -14.88
N LEU A 487 7.33 -4.84 -15.67
CA LEU A 487 6.27 -5.77 -15.29
C LEU A 487 6.71 -7.23 -15.26
N TRP A 488 7.58 -7.64 -16.19
CA TRP A 488 8.14 -8.98 -16.20
C TRP A 488 9.04 -9.23 -14.98
N SER A 489 9.84 -8.24 -14.56
CA SER A 489 10.72 -8.36 -13.40
C SER A 489 9.93 -8.62 -12.11
N ILE A 490 8.89 -7.82 -11.83
CA ILE A 490 8.06 -8.01 -10.64
C ILE A 490 7.22 -9.28 -10.73
N SER A 491 6.75 -9.66 -11.92
CA SER A 491 6.05 -10.94 -12.11
C SER A 491 6.94 -12.14 -11.74
N ILE A 492 8.18 -12.15 -12.22
CA ILE A 492 9.15 -13.20 -11.90
C ILE A 492 9.36 -13.27 -10.38
N VAL A 493 9.52 -12.11 -9.71
CA VAL A 493 9.63 -12.06 -8.24
C VAL A 493 8.40 -12.66 -7.57
N CYS A 494 7.18 -12.30 -7.99
CA CYS A 494 5.96 -12.86 -7.42
C CYS A 494 5.85 -14.38 -7.61
N LEU A 495 6.18 -14.89 -8.81
CA LEU A 495 6.13 -16.31 -9.14
C LEU A 495 7.19 -17.11 -8.37
N LEU A 496 8.41 -16.58 -8.24
CA LEU A 496 9.48 -17.22 -7.46
C LEU A 496 9.21 -17.17 -5.96
N TYR A 497 8.49 -16.16 -5.47
CA TYR A 497 8.15 -16.03 -4.07
C TYR A 497 6.98 -16.93 -3.65
N SER A 498 6.04 -17.22 -4.56
CA SER A 498 4.84 -18.03 -4.28
C SER A 498 5.11 -19.36 -3.53
N PRO A 499 6.11 -20.18 -3.90
CA PRO A 499 6.38 -21.44 -3.19
C PRO A 499 6.73 -21.24 -1.71
N LEU A 500 7.32 -20.09 -1.33
CA LEU A 500 7.67 -19.83 0.08
C LEU A 500 6.44 -19.73 0.97
N THR A 501 5.29 -19.30 0.45
CA THR A 501 4.05 -19.20 1.25
C THR A 501 3.53 -20.57 1.68
N LEU A 502 3.96 -21.67 1.04
CA LEU A 502 3.60 -23.03 1.44
C LEU A 502 4.19 -23.41 2.81
N TYR A 503 5.32 -22.82 3.20
CA TYR A 503 5.88 -23.02 4.54
C TYR A 503 4.94 -22.49 5.63
N LEU A 504 4.07 -21.53 5.33
CA LEU A 504 3.07 -21.00 6.27
C LEU A 504 1.90 -21.96 6.53
N ARG A 505 1.81 -23.12 5.84
CA ARG A 505 0.69 -24.06 6.00
C ARG A 505 0.68 -24.73 7.38
N ASN A 506 1.85 -25.11 7.89
CA ASN A 506 2.02 -25.80 9.16
C ASN A 506 3.22 -25.21 9.94
N PRO A 507 3.09 -23.99 10.50
CA PRO A 507 4.15 -23.44 11.35
C PRO A 507 4.30 -24.29 12.62
N PRO A 508 5.52 -24.77 12.98
CA PRO A 508 5.74 -25.54 14.20
C PRO A 508 5.58 -24.64 15.43
N LYS A 509 5.05 -25.20 16.53
CA LYS A 509 4.95 -24.47 17.81
C LYS A 509 6.35 -24.12 18.35
N ARG A 510 6.47 -23.05 19.15
CA ARG A 510 7.77 -22.58 19.69
C ARG A 510 8.58 -23.70 20.38
N GLU A 511 7.90 -24.58 21.11
CA GLU A 511 8.50 -25.70 21.84
C GLU A 511 8.96 -26.83 20.91
N GLU A 512 8.15 -27.16 19.91
CA GLU A 512 8.48 -28.14 18.87
C GLU A 512 9.63 -27.64 17.96
N ALA A 513 9.68 -26.35 17.65
CA ALA A 513 10.79 -25.77 16.90
C ALA A 513 12.12 -25.84 17.68
N ARG A 514 12.08 -25.61 19.01
CA ARG A 514 13.26 -25.77 19.87
C ARG A 514 13.70 -27.23 19.98
N SER A 515 12.77 -28.18 20.07
CA SER A 515 13.11 -29.61 20.14
C SER A 515 13.68 -30.12 18.82
N LEU A 516 13.17 -29.68 17.66
CA LEU A 516 13.70 -30.01 16.34
C LEU A 516 15.15 -29.49 16.15
N VAL A 517 15.42 -28.25 16.57
CA VAL A 517 16.78 -27.68 16.52
C VAL A 517 17.71 -28.38 17.51
N GLY A 518 17.22 -28.73 18.70
CA GLY A 518 17.96 -29.51 19.69
C GLY A 518 18.32 -30.91 19.20
N MET A 519 17.37 -31.61 18.55
CA MET A 519 17.60 -32.91 17.92
C MET A 519 18.61 -32.82 16.77
N ARG A 520 18.53 -31.80 15.93
CA ARG A 520 19.47 -31.61 14.81
C ARG A 520 20.89 -31.36 15.29
N LYS A 521 21.07 -30.49 16.30
CA LYS A 521 22.37 -30.29 16.96
C LYS A 521 22.86 -31.56 17.66
N GLY A 522 21.97 -32.30 18.33
CA GLY A 522 22.31 -33.57 18.96
C GLY A 522 22.76 -34.65 17.97
N ASN A 523 22.17 -34.69 16.77
CA ASN A 523 22.59 -35.59 15.70
C ASN A 523 23.91 -35.17 15.06
N GLU A 524 24.13 -33.87 14.82
CA GLU A 524 25.43 -33.35 14.35
C GLU A 524 26.54 -33.65 15.37
N GLN A 525 26.27 -33.51 16.67
CA GLN A 525 27.21 -33.87 17.74
C GLN A 525 27.49 -35.39 17.78
N ARG A 526 26.47 -36.23 17.53
CA ARG A 526 26.63 -37.68 17.45
C ARG A 526 27.43 -38.11 16.23
N GLU A 527 27.26 -37.46 15.09
CA GLU A 527 28.05 -37.72 13.89
C GLU A 527 29.53 -37.34 14.09
N VAL A 528 29.80 -36.20 14.74
CA VAL A 528 31.18 -35.82 15.11
C VAL A 528 31.80 -36.82 16.09
N ASN A 529 31.03 -37.24 17.10
CA ASN A 529 31.51 -38.24 18.07
C ASN A 529 31.69 -39.64 17.44
N SER A 530 30.87 -40.02 16.45
CA SER A 530 31.04 -41.30 15.74
C SER A 530 32.30 -41.30 14.88
N PHE A 531 32.62 -40.17 14.24
CA PHE A 531 33.87 -39.99 13.50
C PHE A 531 35.11 -40.05 14.42
N GLU A 532 35.03 -39.54 15.65
CA GLU A 532 36.11 -39.71 16.64
C GLU A 532 36.21 -41.13 17.20
N SER A 533 35.10 -41.87 17.32
CA SER A 533 35.12 -43.26 17.80
C SER A 533 35.64 -44.26 16.77
N ASP A 534 35.41 -44.03 15.47
CA ASP A 534 35.93 -44.90 14.39
C ASP A 534 37.45 -44.81 14.20
N GLN A 535 38.12 -43.83 14.82
CA GLN A 535 39.59 -43.77 14.85
C GLN A 535 40.24 -44.63 15.95
N LYS A 536 39.47 -45.31 16.80
CA LYS A 536 40.00 -46.27 17.79
C LYS A 536 39.56 -47.70 17.45
N MET A 537 40.34 -48.40 16.62
CA MET A 537 40.16 -49.83 16.36
C MET A 537 40.30 -50.67 17.65
N PRO A 538 39.36 -51.59 17.96
CA PRO A 538 39.54 -52.62 18.97
C PRO A 538 40.17 -53.90 18.38
N THR A 539 41.11 -54.50 19.12
CA THR A 539 41.78 -55.78 18.80
C THR A 539 40.79 -56.96 18.79
N MET A 540 40.66 -57.66 17.65
CA MET A 540 39.86 -58.88 17.51
C MET A 540 40.74 -60.14 17.37
N SER A 541 40.58 -61.08 18.30
CA SER A 541 41.20 -62.42 18.32
C SER A 541 40.25 -63.49 17.77
N GLY A 542 40.72 -64.39 16.89
CA GLY A 542 40.00 -65.64 16.57
C GLY A 542 39.83 -66.04 15.09
N ILE A 543 40.63 -65.53 14.15
CA ILE A 543 40.58 -65.98 12.74
C ILE A 543 41.73 -66.99 12.47
N PRO A 544 41.47 -68.19 11.93
CA PRO A 544 42.50 -69.17 11.61
C PRO A 544 43.38 -68.72 10.42
N THR A 545 44.69 -68.93 10.52
CA THR A 545 45.70 -68.53 9.53
C THR A 545 46.06 -69.67 8.58
N ILE A 546 46.12 -69.44 7.26
CA ILE A 546 46.50 -70.43 6.24
C ILE A 546 47.79 -69.98 5.53
N ARG A 547 48.75 -70.90 5.29
CA ARG A 547 50.01 -70.64 4.58
C ARG A 547 49.84 -70.74 3.05
N LEU A 548 50.53 -69.87 2.31
CA LEU A 548 50.50 -69.87 0.84
C LEU A 548 50.97 -71.21 0.23
N GLY A 549 50.11 -71.85 -0.57
CA GLY A 549 50.43 -73.07 -1.34
C GLY A 549 49.63 -74.33 -0.97
N SER A 550 48.77 -74.29 0.04
CA SER A 550 47.87 -75.41 0.36
C SER A 550 46.62 -75.43 -0.54
N THR A 551 46.24 -76.61 -1.04
CA THR A 551 44.95 -76.81 -1.72
C THR A 551 43.81 -76.75 -0.69
N ILE A 552 42.90 -75.80 -0.86
CA ILE A 552 41.68 -75.70 -0.06
C ILE A 552 40.69 -76.73 -0.64
N ASP A 553 40.36 -77.78 0.12
CA ASP A 553 39.30 -78.72 -0.28
C ASP A 553 37.95 -77.99 -0.24
N TYR A 554 37.29 -77.93 -1.40
CA TYR A 554 35.98 -77.31 -1.55
C TYR A 554 34.89 -78.33 -1.27
N ASP A 555 34.20 -78.20 -0.13
CA ASP A 555 32.97 -78.94 0.16
C ASP A 555 31.75 -78.12 -0.31
N PRO A 556 31.05 -78.54 -1.38
CA PRO A 556 29.94 -77.78 -1.97
C PRO A 556 28.65 -77.77 -1.13
N THR A 557 28.59 -78.45 0.01
CA THR A 557 27.39 -78.46 0.88
C THR A 557 27.33 -77.31 1.89
N LEU A 558 28.45 -76.63 2.12
CA LEU A 558 28.59 -75.54 3.10
C LEU A 558 28.68 -74.18 2.37
N GLY A 559 27.57 -73.70 1.84
CA GLY A 559 27.50 -72.41 1.15
C GLY A 559 27.75 -71.21 2.10
N GLY A 560 28.96 -70.64 2.07
CA GLY A 560 29.29 -69.37 2.76
C GLY A 560 30.76 -68.92 2.60
N LEU A 561 30.99 -67.60 2.53
CA LEU A 561 32.33 -66.98 2.48
C LEU A 561 33.03 -67.08 3.85
N HIS A 562 34.08 -67.89 3.96
CA HIS A 562 34.96 -67.90 5.14
C HIS A 562 36.11 -66.90 4.97
N ASN A 563 36.29 -66.03 5.95
CA ASN A 563 37.43 -65.13 6.03
C ASN A 563 38.64 -65.88 6.60
N TYR A 564 39.67 -66.04 5.80
CA TYR A 564 40.96 -66.59 6.21
C TYR A 564 42.00 -65.48 6.28
N ARG A 565 42.92 -65.56 7.25
CA ARG A 565 44.09 -64.71 7.29
C ARG A 565 45.25 -65.45 6.62
N TYR A 566 45.90 -64.84 5.64
CA TYR A 566 47.09 -65.42 4.99
C TYR A 566 48.33 -65.02 5.79
N GLU A 567 49.24 -65.98 6.01
CA GLU A 567 50.60 -65.73 6.50
C GLU A 567 51.63 -65.91 5.39
#